data_AF-A0A0M0BLI3-F1
#
_entry.id   AF-A0A0M0BLI3-F1
#
_cell.length_a   1.000
_cell.length_b   1.000
_cell.length_c   1.000
_cell.angle_alpha   90.00
_cell.angle_beta   90.00
_cell.angle_gamma   90.00
#
_symmetry.space_group_name_H-M   'P 1'
#
loop_
_entity.id
_entity.type
_entity.pdbx_description
1 polymer ?
#
loop_
_entity_poly.entity_id
_entity_poly.type
_entity_poly.pdbx_seq_one_letter_code
_entity_poly.pdbx_strand_id
1 'polypeptide(L)'
;MRCYGMEEETVICGNCGREVPKTLYCIYCGSALFKMERETARPTPAPTRTIEQELVLIQREPAVVEAPEAGVAPPSGPRAGRRPSMEFAIDPDIDDLMGQLKNNYVWKVKLCGVLCDDGVSEEIFTRLFDEYVNKINQLSQIRNEKIAYYRGDLEKRRAELEEVEKKLEELNVRVAVGQISSGELTAQTPELEEKIDRLTSETSKLEAHLARLNDLMRGTPPKEIHDLEKTAKRGLDALDQLVTGGRVSSGLGNELRRDLDVALNMFDGIIGDKKQEEKELRDELSTLETRYKVGEINISEFEGQKRRINEALENIWV
;
A
#
# COMPACT_ATOMS: atom_id res chain seq x y z
N MET A 1 63.66 -0.52 -24.45
CA MET A 1 63.18 -1.36 -23.32
C MET A 1 62.33 -2.50 -23.87
N ARG A 2 62.15 -3.60 -23.12
CA ARG A 2 61.01 -4.51 -23.29
C ARG A 2 59.95 -4.10 -22.27
N CYS A 3 58.70 -3.90 -22.70
CA CYS A 3 57.55 -3.94 -21.80
C CYS A 3 57.01 -5.37 -21.84
N TYR A 4 56.83 -6.00 -20.69
CA TYR A 4 56.22 -7.32 -20.63
C TYR A 4 54.72 -7.21 -20.92
N GLY A 5 54.21 -8.11 -21.76
CA GLY A 5 52.78 -8.40 -21.74
C GLY A 5 52.46 -9.19 -20.47
N MET A 6 51.40 -8.80 -19.76
CA MET A 6 50.81 -9.64 -18.74
C MET A 6 49.73 -10.47 -19.43
N GLU A 7 49.96 -11.77 -19.55
CA GLU A 7 48.93 -12.71 -19.98
C GLU A 7 47.97 -12.90 -18.81
N GLU A 8 46.84 -12.19 -18.82
CA GLU A 8 45.84 -12.25 -17.75
C GLU A 8 45.21 -13.64 -17.72
N GLU A 9 45.38 -14.37 -16.63
CA GLU A 9 44.87 -15.74 -16.52
C GLU A 9 43.33 -15.77 -16.55
N THR A 10 42.77 -16.44 -17.55
CA THR A 10 41.32 -16.61 -17.73
C THR A 10 40.81 -17.93 -17.15
N VAL A 11 39.48 -18.04 -17.04
CA VAL A 11 38.71 -19.23 -16.69
C VAL A 11 37.34 -19.18 -17.37
N ILE A 12 36.79 -20.32 -17.77
CA ILE A 12 35.45 -20.40 -18.37
C ILE A 12 34.41 -20.52 -17.25
N CYS A 13 33.40 -19.66 -17.25
CA CYS A 13 32.32 -19.71 -16.27
C CYS A 13 31.40 -20.91 -16.51
N GLY A 14 31.33 -21.83 -15.55
CA GLY A 14 30.47 -23.02 -15.61
C GLY A 14 28.95 -22.77 -15.61
N ASN A 15 28.48 -21.52 -15.52
CA ASN A 15 27.06 -21.17 -15.61
C ASN A 15 26.68 -20.54 -16.96
N CYS A 16 27.50 -19.61 -17.49
CA CYS A 16 27.19 -18.89 -18.75
C CYS A 16 28.09 -19.26 -19.94
N GLY A 17 29.07 -20.17 -19.74
CA GLY A 17 29.99 -20.64 -20.79
C GLY A 17 31.00 -19.62 -21.31
N ARG A 18 31.03 -18.40 -20.75
CA ARG A 18 31.94 -17.33 -21.19
C ARG A 18 33.30 -17.41 -20.50
N GLU A 19 34.34 -17.16 -21.26
CA GLU A 19 35.68 -16.89 -20.75
C GLU A 19 35.72 -15.55 -20.01
N VAL A 20 36.34 -15.53 -18.84
CA VAL A 20 36.44 -14.37 -17.92
C VAL A 20 37.78 -14.41 -17.17
N PRO A 21 38.33 -13.28 -16.71
CA PRO A 21 39.53 -13.28 -15.88
C PRO A 21 39.31 -14.02 -14.55
N LYS A 22 40.34 -14.69 -14.03
CA LYS A 22 40.31 -15.41 -12.74
C LYS A 22 40.00 -14.47 -11.57
N THR A 23 38.72 -14.39 -11.27
CA THR A 23 38.12 -13.55 -10.22
C THR A 23 37.18 -14.42 -9.37
N LEU A 24 36.64 -13.91 -8.26
CA LEU A 24 35.75 -14.71 -7.41
C LEU A 24 34.40 -15.02 -8.09
N TYR A 25 33.91 -14.14 -8.97
CA TYR A 25 32.59 -14.21 -9.59
C TYR A 25 32.64 -13.82 -11.08
N CYS A 26 31.83 -14.46 -11.91
CA CYS A 26 31.76 -14.16 -13.33
C CYS A 26 31.18 -12.76 -13.60
N ILE A 27 31.98 -11.89 -14.23
CA ILE A 27 31.61 -10.52 -14.60
C ILE A 27 30.35 -10.40 -15.49
N TYR A 28 29.90 -11.49 -16.13
CA TYR A 28 28.72 -11.51 -17.02
C TYR A 28 27.45 -12.11 -16.39
N CYS A 29 27.53 -12.84 -15.27
CA CYS A 29 26.37 -13.50 -14.67
C CYS A 29 26.42 -13.68 -13.15
N GLY A 30 27.37 -13.06 -12.45
CA GLY A 30 27.52 -13.07 -10.98
C GLY A 30 27.85 -14.43 -10.36
N SER A 31 27.92 -15.51 -11.15
CA SER A 31 28.12 -16.86 -10.63
C SER A 31 29.54 -17.07 -10.11
N ALA A 32 29.68 -17.61 -8.90
CA ALA A 32 30.99 -17.87 -8.28
C ALA A 32 31.84 -18.81 -9.13
N LEU A 33 33.08 -18.40 -9.42
CA LEU A 33 34.04 -19.16 -10.23
C LEU A 33 34.87 -20.13 -9.38
N PHE A 34 35.11 -19.78 -8.11
CA PHE A 34 35.76 -20.62 -7.12
C PHE A 34 34.76 -21.08 -6.07
N LYS A 35 34.51 -22.39 -5.99
CA LYS A 35 33.83 -22.99 -4.84
C LYS A 35 34.87 -23.27 -3.76
N MET A 36 34.68 -22.73 -2.56
CA MET A 36 35.43 -23.22 -1.39
C MET A 36 34.98 -24.65 -1.08
N GLU A 37 35.92 -25.59 -1.13
CA GLU A 37 35.67 -26.97 -0.71
C GLU A 37 35.45 -27.03 0.81
N ARG A 38 34.21 -27.32 1.19
CA ARG A 38 33.85 -27.74 2.55
C ARG A 38 33.19 -29.10 2.48
N GLU A 39 34.01 -30.13 2.28
CA GLU A 39 33.58 -31.51 2.50
C GLU A 39 34.18 -32.11 3.78
N THR A 40 33.32 -32.85 4.48
CA THR A 40 33.63 -33.96 5.40
C THR A 40 34.68 -33.77 6.52
N ALA A 41 34.19 -33.56 7.75
CA ALA A 41 34.61 -34.39 8.90
C ALA A 41 33.63 -34.30 10.10
N ARG A 42 33.10 -35.45 10.52
CA ARG A 42 32.68 -35.79 11.90
C ARG A 42 33.45 -37.08 12.26
N PRO A 43 33.83 -37.35 13.52
CA PRO A 43 32.85 -37.56 14.60
C PRO A 43 33.26 -37.07 16.02
N THR A 44 32.38 -37.38 16.98
CA THR A 44 32.36 -37.20 18.46
C THR A 44 33.29 -38.14 19.27
N PRO A 45 33.39 -38.09 20.63
CA PRO A 45 32.91 -37.13 21.66
C PRO A 45 33.92 -36.74 22.80
N ALA A 46 33.49 -35.85 23.74
CA ALA A 46 33.68 -35.78 25.22
C ALA A 46 34.97 -36.31 25.94
N PRO A 47 35.48 -35.69 27.05
CA PRO A 47 34.66 -35.28 28.23
C PRO A 47 35.04 -34.06 29.11
N THR A 48 34.01 -33.54 29.78
CA THR A 48 33.89 -33.00 31.17
C THR A 48 35.09 -32.46 31.97
N ARG A 49 34.98 -31.22 32.47
CA ARG A 49 35.22 -30.89 33.91
C ARG A 49 34.55 -29.57 34.37
N THR A 50 34.31 -29.49 35.68
CA THR A 50 33.52 -28.45 36.39
C THR A 50 34.41 -27.53 37.23
N ILE A 51 33.90 -26.32 37.54
CA ILE A 51 34.08 -25.44 38.74
C ILE A 51 33.47 -24.08 38.31
N GLU A 52 32.36 -23.57 38.86
CA GLU A 52 32.01 -23.17 40.24
C GLU A 52 32.50 -21.77 40.66
N GLN A 53 31.73 -21.15 41.57
CA GLN A 53 31.59 -19.71 41.80
C GLN A 53 32.65 -19.13 42.75
N GLU A 54 32.82 -17.80 42.76
CA GLU A 54 32.68 -17.04 44.02
C GLU A 54 32.36 -15.55 43.81
N LEU A 55 31.81 -14.89 44.84
CA LEU A 55 31.61 -13.43 44.92
C LEU A 55 32.63 -12.81 45.89
N VAL A 56 33.05 -11.57 45.64
CA VAL A 56 33.55 -10.69 46.72
C VAL A 56 32.96 -9.28 46.60
N LEU A 57 32.30 -8.84 47.67
CA LEU A 57 31.89 -7.46 47.91
C LEU A 57 33.04 -6.68 48.55
N ILE A 58 33.26 -5.43 48.15
CA ILE A 58 33.92 -4.42 49.00
C ILE A 58 33.10 -3.12 48.95
N GLN A 59 32.62 -2.68 50.12
CA GLN A 59 31.96 -1.40 50.34
C GLN A 59 32.99 -0.34 50.76
N ARG A 60 32.69 0.96 50.52
CA ARG A 60 33.01 2.07 51.46
C ARG A 60 32.39 3.41 51.04
N GLU A 61 31.36 3.80 51.78
CA GLU A 61 30.99 5.19 52.07
C GLU A 61 31.82 5.70 53.28
N PRO A 62 31.66 6.92 53.84
CA PRO A 62 30.79 8.05 53.45
C PRO A 62 31.47 9.44 53.42
N ALA A 63 30.74 10.46 52.92
CA ALA A 63 30.86 11.85 53.36
C ALA A 63 29.56 12.66 53.09
N VAL A 64 29.03 13.32 54.12
CA VAL A 64 27.97 14.36 54.09
C VAL A 64 28.61 15.67 53.54
N VAL A 65 27.97 16.67 52.91
CA VAL A 65 26.67 17.38 53.12
C VAL A 65 26.16 17.97 51.76
N GLU A 66 25.09 18.77 51.58
CA GLU A 66 24.36 19.76 52.43
C GLU A 66 22.84 19.87 52.03
N ALA A 67 22.21 21.04 52.22
CA ALA A 67 20.78 21.40 52.08
C ALA A 67 20.15 21.48 50.65
N PRO A 68 18.81 21.72 50.53
CA PRO A 68 18.08 21.71 49.25
C PRO A 68 17.73 23.09 48.66
N GLU A 69 17.46 23.14 47.35
CA GLU A 69 16.73 24.24 46.68
C GLU A 69 15.50 23.73 45.90
N ALA A 70 14.49 24.59 45.74
CA ALA A 70 13.18 24.21 45.20
C ALA A 70 12.97 24.63 43.74
N GLY A 71 12.84 23.66 42.84
CA GLY A 71 12.39 23.88 41.45
C GLY A 71 10.90 23.62 41.27
N VAL A 72 10.09 24.66 41.12
CA VAL A 72 8.63 24.54 40.92
C VAL A 72 8.33 24.14 39.47
N ALA A 73 7.78 22.95 39.26
CA ALA A 73 7.26 22.52 37.96
C ALA A 73 5.84 23.11 37.72
N PRO A 74 5.53 23.65 36.52
CA PRO A 74 4.20 24.14 36.20
C PRO A 74 3.20 22.97 36.02
N PRO A 75 1.92 23.14 36.40
CA PRO A 75 0.93 22.07 36.32
C PRO A 75 0.59 21.75 34.85
N SER A 76 0.77 20.48 34.47
CA SER A 76 0.32 19.97 33.18
C SER A 76 -1.21 19.92 33.15
N GLY A 77 -1.83 20.69 32.25
CA GLY A 77 -3.27 20.61 32.02
C GLY A 77 -3.71 19.21 31.55
N PRO A 78 -4.97 18.81 31.79
CA PRO A 78 -5.46 17.48 31.42
C PRO A 78 -5.36 17.30 29.90
N ARG A 79 -4.55 16.32 29.46
CA ARG A 79 -4.53 15.90 28.06
C ARG A 79 -5.91 15.38 27.68
N ALA A 80 -6.56 16.02 26.72
CA ALA A 80 -7.73 15.45 26.06
C ALA A 80 -7.34 14.08 25.48
N GLY A 81 -7.90 13.02 26.06
CA GLY A 81 -7.71 11.67 25.53
C GLY A 81 -8.32 11.60 24.14
N ARG A 82 -7.54 11.24 23.12
CA ARG A 82 -8.11 10.77 21.85
C ARG A 82 -9.06 9.62 22.20
N ARG A 83 -10.37 9.79 21.99
CA ARG A 83 -11.29 8.66 21.91
C ARG A 83 -10.71 7.68 20.89
N PRO A 84 -10.69 6.37 21.16
CA PRO A 84 -10.26 5.38 20.16
C PRO A 84 -11.06 5.59 18.86
N SER A 85 -10.39 5.45 17.72
CA SER A 85 -11.08 5.34 16.43
C SER A 85 -11.95 4.09 16.48
N MET A 86 -13.24 4.28 16.74
CA MET A 86 -14.20 3.18 16.78
C MET A 86 -14.33 2.65 15.35
N GLU A 87 -13.78 1.48 15.07
CA GLU A 87 -13.92 0.83 13.77
C GLU A 87 -15.39 0.46 13.58
N PHE A 88 -16.12 1.33 12.87
CA PHE A 88 -17.52 1.11 12.56
C PHE A 88 -17.61 -0.07 11.59
N ALA A 89 -18.10 -1.20 12.10
CA ALA A 89 -18.35 -2.39 11.32
C ALA A 89 -19.26 -2.03 10.13
N ILE A 90 -18.74 -2.24 8.91
CA ILE A 90 -19.47 -2.03 7.68
C ILE A 90 -20.62 -3.05 7.60
N ASP A 91 -21.78 -2.59 7.12
CA ASP A 91 -22.90 -3.45 6.73
C ASP A 91 -22.43 -4.61 5.81
N PRO A 92 -22.55 -5.89 6.21
CA PRO A 92 -22.10 -7.03 5.41
C PRO A 92 -22.68 -7.07 3.98
N ASP A 93 -23.89 -6.53 3.76
CA ASP A 93 -24.50 -6.44 2.43
C ASP A 93 -23.76 -5.44 1.53
N ILE A 94 -23.07 -4.45 2.10
CA ILE A 94 -22.18 -3.56 1.34
C ILE A 94 -20.90 -4.31 0.94
N ASP A 95 -20.31 -5.05 1.88
CA ASP A 95 -19.02 -5.71 1.64
C ASP A 95 -19.14 -6.88 0.65
N ASP A 96 -20.22 -7.67 0.71
CA ASP A 96 -20.51 -8.69 -0.31
C ASP A 96 -20.80 -8.06 -1.68
N LEU A 97 -21.68 -7.04 -1.75
CA LEU A 97 -21.99 -6.32 -3.00
C LEU A 97 -20.72 -5.80 -3.69
N MET A 98 -19.85 -5.14 -2.93
CA MET A 98 -18.60 -4.58 -3.43
C MET A 98 -17.55 -5.67 -3.72
N GLY A 99 -17.55 -6.77 -2.97
CA GLY A 99 -16.74 -7.96 -3.23
C GLY A 99 -17.13 -8.66 -4.55
N GLN A 100 -18.42 -8.90 -4.77
CA GLN A 100 -18.95 -9.40 -6.04
C GLN A 100 -18.59 -8.47 -7.20
N LEU A 101 -18.79 -7.16 -7.03
CA LEU A 101 -18.50 -6.17 -8.09
C LEU A 101 -17.02 -6.16 -8.46
N LYS A 102 -16.13 -6.14 -7.45
CA LYS A 102 -14.68 -6.25 -7.64
C LYS A 102 -14.31 -7.52 -8.42
N ASN A 103 -14.82 -8.67 -7.99
CA ASN A 103 -14.47 -9.95 -8.59
C ASN A 103 -14.88 -10.02 -10.07
N ASN A 104 -16.06 -9.50 -10.44
CA ASN A 104 -16.48 -9.48 -11.85
C ASN A 104 -15.60 -8.54 -12.71
N TYR A 105 -15.19 -7.37 -12.19
CA TYR A 105 -14.21 -6.51 -12.88
C TYR A 105 -12.85 -7.22 -13.07
N VAL A 106 -12.35 -7.88 -12.03
CA VAL A 106 -11.09 -8.65 -12.05
C VAL A 106 -11.16 -9.80 -13.06
N TRP A 107 -12.28 -10.54 -13.12
CA TRP A 107 -12.47 -11.63 -14.08
C TRP A 107 -12.60 -11.12 -15.52
N LYS A 108 -13.33 -10.02 -15.76
CA LYS A 108 -13.44 -9.40 -17.09
C LYS A 108 -12.07 -9.00 -17.66
N VAL A 109 -11.24 -8.32 -16.87
CA VAL A 109 -9.88 -7.94 -17.31
C VAL A 109 -8.97 -9.16 -17.52
N LYS A 110 -9.07 -10.18 -16.66
CA LYS A 110 -8.31 -11.45 -16.84
C LYS A 110 -8.78 -12.24 -18.07
N LEU A 111 -10.07 -12.20 -18.43
CA LEU A 111 -10.61 -12.83 -19.62
C LEU A 111 -10.02 -12.22 -20.90
N CYS A 112 -9.80 -10.89 -20.95
CA CYS A 112 -9.07 -10.25 -22.05
C CYS A 112 -7.63 -10.78 -22.16
N GLY A 113 -6.97 -11.08 -21.03
CA GLY A 113 -5.68 -11.77 -21.01
C GLY A 113 -5.73 -13.15 -21.69
N VAL A 114 -6.73 -13.96 -21.37
CA VAL A 114 -6.96 -15.30 -21.97
C VAL A 114 -7.27 -15.20 -23.47
N LEU A 115 -7.94 -14.13 -23.92
CA LEU A 115 -8.17 -13.87 -25.33
C LEU A 115 -6.87 -13.57 -26.09
N CYS A 116 -5.96 -12.77 -25.52
CA CYS A 116 -4.63 -12.55 -26.11
C CYS A 116 -3.89 -13.88 -26.27
N ASP A 117 -3.88 -14.71 -25.22
CA ASP A 117 -3.04 -15.91 -25.09
C ASP A 117 -3.61 -17.15 -25.83
N ASP A 118 -4.35 -16.93 -26.93
CA ASP A 118 -5.05 -17.93 -27.77
C ASP A 118 -5.98 -18.92 -27.02
N GLY A 119 -6.28 -18.68 -25.74
CA GLY A 119 -6.93 -19.65 -24.86
C GLY A 119 -8.45 -19.84 -25.04
N VAL A 120 -9.09 -19.06 -25.92
CA VAL A 120 -10.55 -19.06 -26.09
C VAL A 120 -10.96 -18.56 -27.49
N SER A 121 -12.10 -19.05 -28.00
CA SER A 121 -12.73 -18.57 -29.24
C SER A 121 -13.56 -17.30 -28.99
N GLU A 122 -13.80 -16.50 -30.04
CA GLU A 122 -14.63 -15.28 -29.94
C GLU A 122 -16.02 -15.57 -29.35
N GLU A 123 -16.72 -16.60 -29.80
CA GLU A 123 -18.05 -16.96 -29.30
C GLU A 123 -18.08 -17.23 -27.78
N ILE A 124 -17.12 -18.01 -27.27
CA ILE A 124 -17.05 -18.35 -25.84
C ILE A 124 -16.59 -17.14 -25.02
N PHE A 125 -15.66 -16.35 -25.57
CA PHE A 125 -15.21 -15.09 -24.97
C PHE A 125 -16.38 -14.10 -24.82
N THR A 126 -17.08 -13.78 -25.92
CA THR A 126 -18.15 -12.78 -25.94
C THR A 126 -19.24 -13.12 -24.93
N ARG A 127 -19.70 -14.38 -24.90
CA ARG A 127 -20.69 -14.82 -23.92
C ARG A 127 -20.24 -14.59 -22.46
N LEU A 128 -19.01 -14.97 -22.12
CA LEU A 128 -18.48 -14.78 -20.75
C LEU A 128 -18.23 -13.29 -20.43
N PHE A 129 -17.79 -12.51 -21.42
CA PHE A 129 -17.60 -11.07 -21.30
C PHE A 129 -18.94 -10.37 -21.06
N ASP A 130 -19.97 -10.70 -21.84
CA ASP A 130 -21.34 -10.23 -21.67
C ASP A 130 -21.93 -10.61 -20.31
N GLU A 131 -21.73 -11.85 -19.85
CA GLU A 131 -22.14 -12.29 -18.51
C GLU A 131 -21.51 -11.40 -17.42
N TYR A 132 -20.19 -11.13 -17.49
CA TYR A 132 -19.51 -10.25 -16.54
C TYR A 132 -19.95 -8.78 -16.66
N VAL A 133 -20.12 -8.24 -17.87
CA VAL A 133 -20.58 -6.86 -18.10
C VAL A 133 -22.01 -6.67 -17.56
N ASN A 134 -22.92 -7.59 -17.84
CA ASN A 134 -24.29 -7.54 -17.31
C ASN A 134 -24.30 -7.64 -15.78
N LYS A 135 -23.48 -8.51 -15.18
CA LYS A 135 -23.37 -8.62 -13.71
C LYS A 135 -22.74 -7.36 -13.09
N ILE A 136 -21.73 -6.76 -13.72
CA ILE A 136 -21.15 -5.47 -13.32
C ILE A 136 -22.21 -4.36 -13.35
N ASN A 137 -23.01 -4.28 -14.40
CA ASN A 137 -24.06 -3.27 -14.54
C ASN A 137 -25.14 -3.40 -13.46
N GLN A 138 -25.64 -4.62 -13.21
CA GLN A 138 -26.62 -4.91 -12.14
C GLN A 138 -26.09 -4.52 -10.76
N LEU A 139 -24.88 -4.98 -10.39
CA LEU A 139 -24.27 -4.68 -9.10
C LEU A 139 -23.94 -3.18 -8.96
N SER A 140 -23.53 -2.52 -10.05
CA SER A 140 -23.28 -1.07 -10.06
C SER A 140 -24.55 -0.26 -9.86
N GLN A 141 -25.70 -0.70 -10.38
CA GLN A 141 -26.99 -0.07 -10.09
C GLN A 141 -27.32 -0.16 -8.60
N ILE A 142 -27.28 -1.36 -8.01
CA ILE A 142 -27.57 -1.59 -6.58
C ILE A 142 -26.63 -0.76 -5.69
N ARG A 143 -25.33 -0.70 -6.06
CA ARG A 143 -24.34 0.15 -5.39
C ARG A 143 -24.72 1.63 -5.46
N ASN A 144 -25.09 2.14 -6.63
CA ASN A 144 -25.46 3.54 -6.82
C ASN A 144 -26.75 3.90 -6.05
N GLU A 145 -27.71 2.98 -5.97
CA GLU A 145 -28.93 3.10 -5.15
C GLU A 145 -28.59 3.15 -3.65
N LYS A 146 -27.74 2.24 -3.14
CA LYS A 146 -27.22 2.31 -1.76
C LYS A 146 -26.46 3.62 -1.51
N ILE A 147 -25.63 4.11 -2.43
CA ILE A 147 -24.93 5.41 -2.30
C ILE A 147 -25.93 6.57 -2.17
N ALA A 148 -26.97 6.61 -3.01
CA ALA A 148 -28.00 7.64 -2.94
C ALA A 148 -28.76 7.60 -1.60
N TYR A 149 -29.09 6.39 -1.12
CA TYR A 149 -29.73 6.18 0.19
C TYR A 149 -28.88 6.69 1.35
N TYR A 150 -27.64 6.20 1.51
CA TYR A 150 -26.81 6.58 2.65
C TYR A 150 -26.39 8.06 2.60
N ARG A 151 -26.24 8.66 1.40
CA ARG A 151 -26.00 10.10 1.27
C ARG A 151 -27.21 10.92 1.76
N GLY A 152 -28.41 10.56 1.33
CA GLY A 152 -29.64 11.23 1.74
C GLY A 152 -30.03 11.01 3.21
N ASP A 153 -29.49 10.00 3.89
CA ASP A 153 -29.60 9.88 5.36
C ASP A 153 -28.49 10.66 6.07
N LEU A 154 -27.25 10.62 5.57
CA LEU A 154 -26.11 11.40 6.11
C LEU A 154 -26.41 12.91 6.12
N GLU A 155 -27.00 13.44 5.05
CA GLU A 155 -27.44 14.84 4.96
C GLU A 155 -28.46 15.20 6.05
N LYS A 156 -29.41 14.30 6.37
CA LYS A 156 -30.39 14.51 7.45
C LYS A 156 -29.73 14.45 8.83
N ARG A 157 -28.87 13.44 9.09
CA ARG A 157 -28.19 13.28 10.39
C ARG A 157 -27.26 14.44 10.69
N ARG A 158 -26.55 14.96 9.68
CA ARG A 158 -25.74 16.18 9.80
C ARG A 158 -26.59 17.42 10.09
N ALA A 159 -27.70 17.61 9.40
CA ALA A 159 -28.61 18.73 9.67
C ALA A 159 -29.25 18.65 11.07
N GLU A 160 -29.58 17.45 11.55
CA GLU A 160 -30.07 17.26 12.92
C GLU A 160 -28.97 17.48 13.97
N LEU A 161 -27.72 17.07 13.70
CA LEU A 161 -26.56 17.32 14.56
C LEU A 161 -26.31 18.82 14.72
N GLU A 162 -26.20 19.54 13.60
CA GLU A 162 -25.99 21.00 13.57
C GLU A 162 -27.09 21.77 14.35
N GLU A 163 -28.34 21.31 14.26
CA GLU A 163 -29.51 21.88 14.96
C GLU A 163 -29.58 21.53 16.46
N VAL A 164 -28.85 20.51 16.93
CA VAL A 164 -28.68 20.17 18.36
C VAL A 164 -27.47 20.89 18.94
N GLU A 165 -26.37 20.97 18.18
CA GLU A 165 -25.17 21.74 18.56
C GLU A 165 -25.51 23.23 18.74
N LYS A 166 -26.28 23.83 17.81
CA LYS A 166 -26.78 25.21 17.93
C LYS A 166 -27.64 25.44 19.18
N LYS A 167 -28.44 24.46 19.60
CA LYS A 167 -29.24 24.56 20.83
C LYS A 167 -28.37 24.54 22.08
N LEU A 168 -27.33 23.71 22.08
CA LEU A 168 -26.35 23.70 23.16
C LEU A 168 -25.55 25.00 23.21
N GLU A 169 -25.15 25.56 22.06
CA GLU A 169 -24.54 26.89 21.97
C GLU A 169 -25.49 27.99 22.49
N GLU A 170 -26.77 27.99 22.08
CA GLU A 170 -27.75 28.96 22.53
C GLU A 170 -27.96 28.92 24.05
N LEU A 171 -28.06 27.72 24.65
CA LEU A 171 -28.17 27.57 26.11
C LEU A 171 -26.92 28.11 26.84
N ASN A 172 -25.72 27.84 26.31
CA ASN A 172 -24.48 28.40 26.85
C ASN A 172 -24.44 29.94 26.76
N VAL A 173 -24.88 30.53 25.64
CA VAL A 173 -25.03 31.98 25.49
C VAL A 173 -26.06 32.55 26.47
N ARG A 174 -27.22 31.90 26.64
CA ARG A 174 -28.26 32.30 27.60
C ARG A 174 -27.76 32.30 29.05
N VAL A 175 -26.89 31.35 29.45
CA VAL A 175 -26.18 31.42 30.75
C VAL A 175 -25.20 32.58 30.79
N ALA A 176 -24.39 32.77 29.75
CA ALA A 176 -23.38 33.83 29.71
C ALA A 176 -23.97 35.25 29.82
N VAL A 177 -25.18 35.47 29.32
CA VAL A 177 -25.93 36.75 29.48
C VAL A 177 -26.83 36.77 30.72
N GLY A 178 -26.84 35.72 31.55
CA GLY A 178 -27.63 35.64 32.79
C GLY A 178 -29.13 35.49 32.60
N GLN A 179 -29.60 35.04 31.43
CA GLN A 179 -31.03 34.80 31.16
C GLN A 179 -31.54 33.47 31.75
N ILE A 180 -30.67 32.48 31.92
CA ILE A 180 -30.95 31.22 32.62
C ILE A 180 -29.80 30.90 33.60
N SER A 181 -30.08 30.09 34.61
CA SER A 181 -29.08 29.69 35.60
C SER A 181 -28.16 28.56 35.11
N SER A 182 -26.96 28.49 35.70
CA SER A 182 -26.03 27.37 35.49
C SER A 182 -26.65 26.01 35.88
N GLY A 183 -27.59 25.98 36.83
CA GLY A 183 -28.32 24.76 37.19
C GLY A 183 -29.29 24.28 36.10
N GLU A 184 -29.99 25.21 35.44
CA GLU A 184 -30.89 24.89 34.32
C GLU A 184 -30.13 24.43 33.07
N LEU A 185 -28.93 24.96 32.81
CA LEU A 185 -28.01 24.42 31.81
C LEU A 185 -27.56 23.01 32.19
N THR A 186 -27.06 22.82 33.41
CA THR A 186 -26.57 21.51 33.91
C THR A 186 -27.66 20.42 33.85
N ALA A 187 -28.94 20.78 33.95
CA ALA A 187 -30.07 19.86 33.79
C ALA A 187 -30.39 19.49 32.33
N GLN A 188 -30.12 20.36 31.36
CA GLN A 188 -30.49 20.18 29.94
C GLN A 188 -29.31 19.67 29.08
N THR A 189 -28.09 20.10 29.38
CA THR A 189 -26.88 19.74 28.64
C THR A 189 -26.70 18.22 28.44
N PRO A 190 -26.91 17.34 29.44
CA PRO A 190 -26.65 15.90 29.28
C PRO A 190 -27.48 15.22 28.18
N GLU A 191 -28.74 15.62 27.97
CA GLU A 191 -29.59 15.06 26.90
C GLU A 191 -29.11 15.50 25.52
N LEU A 192 -28.66 16.76 25.41
CA LEU A 192 -28.10 17.31 24.17
C LEU A 192 -26.75 16.69 23.85
N GLU A 193 -25.86 16.54 24.84
CA GLU A 193 -24.56 15.87 24.68
C GLU A 193 -24.72 14.40 24.28
N GLU A 194 -25.62 13.64 24.92
CA GLU A 194 -25.89 12.26 24.52
C GLU A 194 -26.46 12.19 23.09
N LYS A 195 -27.30 13.17 22.69
CA LYS A 195 -27.81 13.25 21.32
C LYS A 195 -26.73 13.60 20.30
N ILE A 196 -25.80 14.51 20.62
CA ILE A 196 -24.64 14.86 19.79
C ILE A 196 -23.74 13.63 19.61
N ASP A 197 -23.43 12.90 20.68
CA ASP A 197 -22.60 11.68 20.61
C ASP A 197 -23.25 10.59 19.76
N ARG A 198 -24.58 10.38 19.89
CA ARG A 198 -25.32 9.43 19.04
C ARG A 198 -25.31 9.85 17.57
N LEU A 199 -25.67 11.09 17.24
CA LEU A 199 -25.72 11.60 15.86
C LEU A 199 -24.34 11.64 15.20
N THR A 200 -23.28 11.93 15.96
CA THR A 200 -21.89 11.83 15.50
C THR A 200 -21.54 10.38 15.16
N SER A 201 -21.89 9.43 16.03
CA SER A 201 -21.68 8.00 15.79
C SER A 201 -22.43 7.48 14.55
N GLU A 202 -23.67 7.93 14.32
CA GLU A 202 -24.45 7.61 13.13
C GLU A 202 -23.85 8.23 11.86
N THR A 203 -23.45 9.50 11.92
CA THR A 203 -22.80 10.23 10.82
C THR A 203 -21.54 9.49 10.37
N SER A 204 -20.64 9.12 11.28
CA SER A 204 -19.40 8.42 10.93
C SER A 204 -19.61 6.98 10.42
N LYS A 205 -20.69 6.29 10.82
CA LYS A 205 -21.08 4.99 10.23
C LYS A 205 -21.51 5.17 8.77
N LEU A 206 -22.35 6.16 8.49
CA LEU A 206 -22.82 6.48 7.15
C LEU A 206 -21.66 6.92 6.23
N GLU A 207 -20.71 7.69 6.76
CA GLU A 207 -19.47 8.05 6.08
C GLU A 207 -18.60 6.83 5.77
N ALA A 208 -18.44 5.90 6.71
CA ALA A 208 -17.69 4.66 6.48
C ALA A 208 -18.35 3.76 5.42
N HIS A 209 -19.68 3.62 5.44
CA HIS A 209 -20.45 2.91 4.43
C HIS A 209 -20.29 3.54 3.03
N LEU A 210 -20.38 4.87 2.95
CA LEU A 210 -20.17 5.61 1.69
C LEU A 210 -18.72 5.49 1.20
N ALA A 211 -17.73 5.58 2.08
CA ALA A 211 -16.32 5.37 1.72
C ALA A 211 -16.11 3.97 1.12
N ARG A 212 -16.71 2.94 1.72
CA ARG A 212 -16.65 1.57 1.18
C ARG A 212 -17.34 1.42 -0.18
N LEU A 213 -18.51 2.02 -0.36
CA LEU A 213 -19.28 1.94 -1.61
C LEU A 213 -18.62 2.67 -2.80
N ASN A 214 -17.87 3.73 -2.55
CA ASN A 214 -17.14 4.45 -3.61
C ASN A 214 -15.78 3.79 -3.93
N ASP A 215 -15.22 3.00 -3.01
CA ASP A 215 -13.92 2.35 -3.14
C ASP A 215 -14.06 0.88 -3.60
N LEU A 216 -14.07 0.69 -4.93
CA LEU A 216 -14.18 -0.62 -5.56
C LEU A 216 -13.02 -1.56 -5.25
N MET A 217 -11.80 -1.04 -5.26
CA MET A 217 -10.58 -1.84 -5.16
C MET A 217 -10.04 -1.94 -3.72
N ARG A 218 -10.77 -1.40 -2.71
CA ARG A 218 -10.43 -1.48 -1.28
C ARG A 218 -9.82 -2.81 -0.87
N GLY A 219 -8.66 -2.75 -0.22
CA GLY A 219 -7.93 -3.92 0.28
C GLY A 219 -7.29 -4.80 -0.79
N THR A 220 -7.27 -4.38 -2.05
CA THR A 220 -6.51 -5.04 -3.12
C THR A 220 -5.07 -4.48 -3.12
N PRO A 221 -4.02 -5.32 -3.02
CA PRO A 221 -2.64 -4.85 -3.04
C PRO A 221 -2.30 -4.06 -4.32
N PRO A 222 -1.49 -2.98 -4.26
CA PRO A 222 -1.14 -2.18 -5.43
C PRO A 222 -0.57 -3.01 -6.59
N LYS A 223 0.19 -4.06 -6.27
CA LYS A 223 0.74 -5.02 -7.22
C LYS A 223 -0.32 -5.80 -8.02
N GLU A 224 -1.40 -6.23 -7.38
CA GLU A 224 -2.49 -6.92 -8.09
C GLU A 224 -3.20 -5.98 -9.08
N ILE A 225 -3.37 -4.71 -8.70
CA ILE A 225 -3.93 -3.68 -9.57
C ILE A 225 -2.99 -3.42 -10.77
N HIS A 226 -1.68 -3.37 -10.53
CA HIS A 226 -0.67 -3.18 -11.57
C HIS A 226 -0.52 -4.38 -12.53
N ASP A 227 -0.72 -5.61 -12.05
CA ASP A 227 -0.72 -6.79 -12.92
C ASP A 227 -2.03 -6.92 -13.73
N LEU A 228 -3.15 -6.39 -13.22
CA LEU A 228 -4.37 -6.16 -14.01
C LEU A 228 -4.18 -5.05 -15.06
N GLU A 229 -3.52 -3.95 -14.71
CA GLU A 229 -3.16 -2.86 -15.63
C GLU A 229 -2.29 -3.37 -16.79
N LYS A 230 -1.26 -4.18 -16.51
CA LYS A 230 -0.43 -4.85 -17.53
C LYS A 230 -1.28 -5.74 -18.45
N THR A 231 -2.23 -6.48 -17.88
CA THR A 231 -3.11 -7.36 -18.64
C THR A 231 -4.03 -6.55 -19.58
N ALA A 232 -4.58 -5.43 -19.10
CA ALA A 232 -5.39 -4.52 -19.90
C ALA A 232 -4.60 -3.82 -21.02
N LYS A 233 -3.36 -3.37 -20.74
CA LYS A 233 -2.44 -2.81 -21.75
C LYS A 233 -2.09 -3.81 -22.83
N ARG A 234 -1.64 -5.02 -22.45
CA ARG A 234 -1.37 -6.14 -23.36
C ARG A 234 -2.60 -6.49 -24.20
N GLY A 235 -3.79 -6.34 -23.63
CA GLY A 235 -5.07 -6.39 -24.35
C GLY A 235 -5.13 -5.37 -25.49
N LEU A 236 -5.08 -4.07 -25.16
CA LEU A 236 -5.14 -2.98 -26.13
C LEU A 236 -4.08 -3.11 -27.24
N ASP A 237 -2.82 -3.37 -26.86
CA ASP A 237 -1.69 -3.50 -27.78
C ASP A 237 -1.87 -4.67 -28.79
N ALA A 238 -2.61 -5.71 -28.40
CA ALA A 238 -2.91 -6.87 -29.23
C ALA A 238 -4.18 -6.73 -30.09
N LEU A 239 -5.12 -5.83 -29.76
CA LEU A 239 -6.45 -5.79 -30.39
C LEU A 239 -6.40 -5.65 -31.92
N ASP A 240 -5.55 -4.78 -32.47
CA ASP A 240 -5.46 -4.61 -33.93
C ASP A 240 -4.90 -5.86 -34.63
N GLN A 241 -4.04 -6.65 -33.96
CA GLN A 241 -3.54 -7.92 -34.48
C GLN A 241 -4.60 -9.02 -34.39
N LEU A 242 -5.38 -9.06 -33.31
CA LEU A 242 -6.50 -9.99 -33.15
C LEU A 242 -7.61 -9.74 -34.18
N VAL A 243 -7.90 -8.47 -34.48
CA VAL A 243 -8.90 -8.06 -35.49
C VAL A 243 -8.39 -8.32 -36.91
N THR A 244 -7.16 -7.93 -37.24
CA THR A 244 -6.61 -8.18 -38.60
C THR A 244 -6.32 -9.66 -38.87
N GLY A 245 -6.01 -10.45 -37.84
CA GLY A 245 -5.91 -11.91 -37.89
C GLY A 245 -7.26 -12.64 -37.94
N GLY A 246 -8.39 -11.94 -37.85
CA GLY A 246 -9.74 -12.53 -37.88
C GLY A 246 -10.08 -13.39 -36.66
N ARG A 247 -9.35 -13.27 -35.56
CA ARG A 247 -9.65 -13.92 -34.27
C ARG A 247 -10.74 -13.23 -33.47
N VAL A 248 -10.97 -11.95 -33.75
CA VAL A 248 -11.92 -11.05 -33.09
C VAL A 248 -12.58 -10.19 -34.16
N SER A 249 -13.91 -10.06 -34.14
CA SER A 249 -14.62 -9.17 -35.05
C SER A 249 -14.29 -7.69 -34.78
N SER A 250 -14.31 -6.86 -35.83
CA SER A 250 -14.08 -5.41 -35.69
C SER A 250 -15.08 -4.73 -34.74
N GLY A 251 -16.31 -5.27 -34.62
CA GLY A 251 -17.29 -4.81 -33.63
C GLY A 251 -16.79 -5.02 -32.20
N LEU A 252 -16.48 -6.27 -31.85
CA LEU A 252 -15.98 -6.64 -30.52
C LEU A 252 -14.66 -5.95 -30.19
N GLY A 253 -13.71 -5.86 -31.15
CA GLY A 253 -12.45 -5.17 -30.95
C GLY A 253 -12.61 -3.69 -30.57
N ASN A 254 -13.58 -2.99 -31.16
CA ASN A 254 -13.90 -1.60 -30.81
C ASN A 254 -14.69 -1.45 -29.50
N GLU A 255 -15.34 -2.51 -29.01
CA GLU A 255 -15.94 -2.56 -27.68
C GLU A 255 -14.89 -2.81 -26.60
N LEU A 256 -14.06 -3.84 -26.78
CA LEU A 256 -12.94 -4.15 -25.89
C LEU A 256 -11.96 -2.99 -25.75
N ARG A 257 -11.67 -2.25 -26.83
CA ARG A 257 -10.85 -1.03 -26.77
C ARG A 257 -11.42 -0.04 -25.75
N ARG A 258 -12.69 0.33 -25.88
CA ARG A 258 -13.36 1.29 -24.98
C ARG A 258 -13.45 0.78 -23.54
N ASP A 259 -13.70 -0.50 -23.32
CA ASP A 259 -13.79 -1.09 -21.98
C ASP A 259 -12.42 -1.15 -21.28
N LEU A 260 -11.37 -1.52 -22.01
CA LEU A 260 -10.00 -1.53 -21.51
C LEU A 260 -9.46 -0.11 -21.28
N ASP A 261 -9.78 0.85 -22.14
CA ASP A 261 -9.47 2.27 -21.90
C ASP A 261 -10.09 2.76 -20.58
N VAL A 262 -11.36 2.44 -20.32
CA VAL A 262 -12.04 2.77 -19.04
C VAL A 262 -11.38 2.06 -17.86
N ALA A 263 -10.99 0.79 -18.00
CA ALA A 263 -10.29 0.04 -16.95
C ALA A 263 -8.90 0.64 -16.64
N LEU A 264 -8.14 1.06 -17.65
CA LEU A 264 -6.84 1.71 -17.46
C LEU A 264 -6.95 3.07 -16.78
N ASN A 265 -7.92 3.91 -17.18
CA ASN A 265 -8.17 5.18 -16.49
C ASN A 265 -8.54 4.98 -15.00
N MET A 266 -9.29 3.90 -14.69
CA MET A 266 -9.58 3.53 -13.30
C MET A 266 -8.32 3.07 -12.54
N PHE A 267 -7.46 2.25 -13.14
CA PHE A 267 -6.21 1.82 -12.50
C PHE A 267 -5.23 2.97 -12.31
N ASP A 268 -5.09 3.87 -13.28
CA ASP A 268 -4.22 5.06 -13.16
C ASP A 268 -4.71 6.00 -12.05
N GLY A 269 -6.02 6.09 -11.82
CA GLY A 269 -6.59 6.79 -10.66
C GLY A 269 -6.34 6.13 -9.29
N ILE A 270 -5.72 4.94 -9.23
CA ILE A 270 -5.45 4.19 -7.98
C ILE A 270 -3.94 3.97 -7.75
N ILE A 271 -3.17 3.72 -8.82
CA ILE A 271 -1.72 3.44 -8.77
C ILE A 271 -0.86 4.42 -9.57
N GLY A 272 -1.44 5.50 -10.13
CA GLY A 272 -0.71 6.51 -10.90
C GLY A 272 0.46 7.13 -10.15
N ASP A 273 0.25 7.54 -8.89
CA ASP A 273 1.29 8.14 -8.06
C ASP A 273 2.48 7.18 -7.83
N LYS A 274 2.19 5.90 -7.54
CA LYS A 274 3.22 4.84 -7.38
C LYS A 274 4.00 4.58 -8.67
N LYS A 275 3.35 4.67 -9.84
CA LYS A 275 4.02 4.55 -11.15
C LYS A 275 4.91 5.76 -11.44
N GLN A 276 4.51 6.95 -11.02
CA GLN A 276 5.30 8.17 -11.16
C GLN A 276 6.51 8.14 -10.20
N GLU A 277 6.32 7.69 -8.96
CA GLU A 277 7.40 7.42 -7.99
C GLU A 277 8.41 6.39 -8.53
N GLU A 278 7.95 5.27 -9.12
CA GLU A 278 8.84 4.27 -9.72
C GLU A 278 9.64 4.86 -10.89
N LYS A 279 9.00 5.69 -11.72
CA LYS A 279 9.66 6.37 -12.83
C LYS A 279 10.72 7.36 -12.33
N GLU A 280 10.39 8.19 -11.35
CA GLU A 280 11.31 9.19 -10.78
C GLU A 280 12.54 8.52 -10.16
N LEU A 281 12.38 7.42 -9.41
CA LEU A 281 13.49 6.64 -8.87
C LEU A 281 14.33 5.95 -9.96
N ARG A 282 13.73 5.54 -11.08
CA ARG A 282 14.47 5.02 -12.25
C ARG A 282 15.26 6.11 -12.98
N ASP A 283 14.68 7.30 -13.12
CA ASP A 283 15.34 8.46 -13.71
C ASP A 283 16.46 9.00 -12.80
N GLU A 284 16.29 8.95 -11.47
CA GLU A 284 17.36 9.20 -10.48
C GLU A 284 18.47 8.16 -10.60
N LEU A 285 18.15 6.86 -10.68
CA LEU A 285 19.14 5.79 -10.85
C LEU A 285 19.96 5.95 -12.15
N SER A 286 19.30 6.33 -13.24
CA SER A 286 19.94 6.63 -14.54
C SER A 286 20.89 7.83 -14.43
N THR A 287 20.45 8.88 -13.73
CA THR A 287 21.26 10.07 -13.43
C THR A 287 22.47 9.71 -12.56
N LEU A 288 22.26 8.95 -11.49
CA LEU A 288 23.29 8.46 -10.58
C LEU A 288 24.38 7.64 -11.31
N GLU A 289 23.96 6.71 -12.17
CA GLU A 289 24.89 5.96 -13.02
C GLU A 289 25.67 6.85 -13.99
N THR A 290 25.04 7.90 -14.53
CA THR A 290 25.71 8.84 -15.44
C THR A 290 26.77 9.66 -14.70
N ARG A 291 26.44 10.17 -13.50
CA ARG A 291 27.36 10.93 -12.65
C ARG A 291 28.57 10.10 -12.20
N TYR A 292 28.36 8.81 -11.89
CA TYR A 292 29.47 7.88 -11.64
C TYR A 292 30.34 7.63 -12.89
N LYS A 293 29.74 7.43 -14.07
CA LYS A 293 30.46 7.25 -15.35
C LYS A 293 31.30 8.47 -15.76
N VAL A 294 30.88 9.68 -15.36
CA VAL A 294 31.61 10.95 -15.57
C VAL A 294 32.65 11.22 -14.47
N GLY A 295 32.61 10.48 -13.35
CA GLY A 295 33.55 10.64 -12.24
C GLY A 295 33.21 11.76 -11.25
N GLU A 296 31.96 12.25 -11.24
CA GLU A 296 31.51 13.25 -10.26
C GLU A 296 31.40 12.71 -8.83
N ILE A 297 31.21 11.40 -8.69
CA ILE A 297 30.99 10.70 -7.42
C ILE A 297 31.86 9.45 -7.35
N ASN A 298 32.23 9.04 -6.14
CA ASN A 298 33.04 7.84 -5.92
C ASN A 298 32.18 6.57 -5.82
N ILE A 299 32.84 5.41 -5.87
CA ILE A 299 32.16 4.10 -5.85
C ILE A 299 31.32 3.86 -4.59
N SER A 300 31.73 4.37 -3.43
CA SER A 300 30.99 4.21 -2.16
C SER A 300 29.72 5.06 -2.14
N GLU A 301 29.78 6.28 -2.68
CA GLU A 301 28.61 7.14 -2.88
C GLU A 301 27.62 6.52 -3.88
N PHE A 302 28.14 6.00 -4.99
CA PHE A 302 27.36 5.31 -6.01
C PHE A 302 26.65 4.06 -5.44
N GLU A 303 27.38 3.13 -4.81
CA GLU A 303 26.82 1.92 -4.20
C GLU A 303 25.91 2.22 -2.99
N GLY A 304 26.14 3.32 -2.28
CA GLY A 304 25.30 3.78 -1.18
C GLY A 304 23.95 4.31 -1.66
N GLN A 305 23.95 5.18 -2.69
CA GLN A 305 22.72 5.75 -3.25
C GLN A 305 21.95 4.71 -4.08
N LYS A 306 22.64 3.89 -4.88
CA LYS A 306 22.03 2.83 -5.70
C LYS A 306 21.29 1.79 -4.85
N ARG A 307 21.81 1.45 -3.66
CA ARG A 307 21.08 0.57 -2.71
C ARG A 307 19.80 1.21 -2.20
N ARG A 308 19.84 2.45 -1.73
CA ARG A 308 18.63 3.17 -1.26
C ARG A 308 17.55 3.30 -2.33
N ILE A 309 17.94 3.61 -3.57
CA ILE A 309 17.00 3.72 -4.70
C ILE A 309 16.40 2.35 -5.03
N ASN A 310 17.20 1.27 -5.04
CA ASN A 310 16.69 -0.09 -5.22
C ASN A 310 15.76 -0.53 -4.07
N GLU A 311 16.14 -0.26 -2.81
CA GLU A 311 15.33 -0.52 -1.62
C GLU A 311 13.99 0.23 -1.69
N ALA A 312 13.96 1.47 -2.19
CA ALA A 312 12.72 2.20 -2.45
C ALA A 312 11.89 1.53 -3.56
N LEU A 313 12.50 1.25 -4.72
CA LEU A 313 11.84 0.59 -5.87
C LEU A 313 11.22 -0.78 -5.51
N GLU A 314 11.85 -1.55 -4.63
CA GLU A 314 11.31 -2.83 -4.13
C GLU A 314 10.05 -2.65 -3.25
N ASN A 315 9.91 -1.51 -2.56
CA ASN A 315 8.81 -1.23 -1.64
C ASN A 315 7.60 -0.51 -2.28
N ILE A 316 7.72 0.07 -3.48
CA ILE A 316 6.60 0.75 -4.17
C ILE A 316 5.38 -0.16 -4.35
N TRP A 317 5.62 -1.45 -4.62
CA TRP A 317 4.58 -2.42 -4.97
C TRP A 317 4.19 -3.35 -3.81
N VAL A 318 4.55 -2.99 -2.58
CA VAL A 318 4.12 -3.65 -1.33
C VAL A 318 2.79 -3.06 -0.86
#